data_AF-A0A1R2AWS5-F1
#
_entry.id   AF-A0A1R2AWS5-F1
#
_cell.length_a   1.000
_cell.length_b   1.000
_cell.length_c   1.000
_cell.angle_alpha   90.00
_cell.angle_beta   90.00
_cell.angle_gamma   90.00
#
_symmetry.space_group_name_H-M   'P 1'
#
loop_
_entity.id
_entity.type
_entity.pdbx_description
1 polymer ?
#
loop_
_entity_poly.entity_id
_entity_poly.type
_entity_poly.pdbx_seq_one_letter_code
_entity_poly.pdbx_strand_id
1 'polypeptide(L)'
;MGACFSNNEECDSFPKAIEHSNGLPIDQVYKLSKKIGGGSFGTVWLAHRKDNHKYKFAIKKINKKEVENTELDLLRREIDVLREVDHPNIIKFYDTYEDSNHIFIVMEYCSGGELFTKITSQGYLHESEARVYMRKMLMAVSHLHSLKIVHRDLKTENFLFDSNCATKELKLVDFGLSNKFGKNFEQLHSQVGTIYYVAPEVLKGNYDCKCDMWSLGVLMYTMLSGDLPFFDNDLGVVYKKLNSGTYSFSKKVWESVSGTAKDLLSNLLVVDSEKRYSAMDALHHEWFVSLQKRESLMTASIYESFKNFRRNSIFQREALRLMVKHIPEERLERLKDLFFSLDTSGSGLVKVEDLINSLKELGSLSEREIIEVISSMDSNNTGMIYYSDFISGAIMAKKETMEEALWLTFKQLDVDNKGVLTEESLRRALEYIGRHVTDEQIQSIIETVNSSGGLITYEDFKEIIYGTFESRA
;
A
#
# COMPACT_ATOMS: atom_id res chain seq x y z
N MET A 1 24.92 18.41 -54.71
CA MET A 1 24.29 17.20 -55.30
C MET A 1 24.15 16.23 -54.15
N GLY A 2 23.00 16.19 -53.47
CA GLY A 2 21.81 15.43 -53.88
C GLY A 2 21.83 14.09 -53.12
N ALA A 3 21.15 14.00 -51.97
CA ALA A 3 19.89 13.24 -51.74
C ALA A 3 20.15 11.71 -51.63
N CYS A 4 19.59 10.93 -50.69
CA CYS A 4 18.23 10.94 -50.14
C CYS A 4 18.16 10.38 -48.70
N PHE A 5 17.20 10.93 -47.94
CA PHE A 5 16.57 10.37 -46.75
C PHE A 5 15.54 9.27 -47.11
N SER A 6 15.05 8.58 -46.05
CA SER A 6 13.90 7.66 -45.94
C SER A 6 14.28 6.16 -45.94
N ASN A 7 13.86 5.30 -45.01
CA ASN A 7 12.61 5.26 -44.25
C ASN A 7 12.77 4.64 -42.84
N ASN A 8 12.04 5.23 -41.88
CA ASN A 8 11.29 4.60 -40.78
C ASN A 8 11.91 3.39 -40.07
N GLU A 9 12.64 3.65 -38.99
CA GLU A 9 12.57 2.79 -37.81
C GLU A 9 11.54 3.40 -36.87
N GLU A 10 10.39 2.71 -36.76
CA GLU A 10 9.32 3.00 -35.82
C GLU A 10 9.89 3.04 -34.40
N CYS A 11 9.85 4.22 -33.78
CA CYS A 11 10.05 4.41 -32.36
C CYS A 11 8.74 4.06 -31.63
N ASP A 12 8.21 2.86 -31.85
CA ASP A 12 6.94 2.39 -31.28
C ASP A 12 7.14 1.08 -30.53
N SER A 13 7.46 1.18 -29.24
CA SER A 13 6.82 0.37 -28.21
C SER A 13 7.25 0.87 -26.84
N PHE A 14 6.30 1.42 -26.08
CA PHE A 14 6.35 1.34 -24.63
C PHE A 14 6.60 -0.14 -24.27
N PRO A 15 7.55 -0.46 -23.36
CA PRO A 15 7.87 -1.84 -23.07
C PRO A 15 6.66 -2.57 -22.52
N LYS A 16 6.62 -3.87 -22.79
CA LYS A 16 5.65 -4.91 -22.33
C LYS A 16 5.29 -4.90 -20.83
N ALA A 17 5.83 -3.99 -20.02
CA ALA A 17 5.59 -3.85 -18.58
C ALA A 17 4.23 -3.21 -18.22
N ILE A 18 3.54 -2.62 -19.20
CA ILE A 18 2.21 -1.99 -19.05
C ILE A 18 1.18 -2.78 -19.89
N GLU A 19 1.23 -4.11 -19.85
CA GLU A 19 0.13 -4.90 -20.39
C GLU A 19 -1.11 -4.75 -19.50
N HIS A 20 -2.22 -4.41 -20.14
CA HIS A 20 -3.53 -4.23 -19.52
C HIS A 20 -4.02 -5.50 -18.85
N SER A 21 -4.66 -5.37 -17.69
CA SER A 21 -5.34 -6.52 -17.07
C SER A 21 -6.72 -6.80 -17.64
N ASN A 22 -7.31 -6.01 -18.55
CA ASN A 22 -8.72 -6.21 -18.95
C ASN A 22 -9.01 -6.19 -20.46
N GLY A 23 -8.00 -6.08 -21.34
CA GLY A 23 -8.14 -6.13 -22.81
C GLY A 23 -9.00 -5.02 -23.45
N LEU A 24 -9.79 -4.31 -22.63
CA LEU A 24 -10.66 -3.22 -22.99
C LEU A 24 -9.98 -1.87 -22.76
N PRO A 25 -10.28 -0.88 -23.62
CA PRO A 25 -9.95 0.51 -23.35
C PRO A 25 -10.54 0.98 -22.01
N ILE A 26 -9.79 1.82 -21.30
CA ILE A 26 -10.19 2.29 -19.96
C ILE A 26 -11.55 2.98 -19.95
N ASP A 27 -11.90 3.69 -21.03
CA ASP A 27 -13.16 4.41 -21.16
C ASP A 27 -14.36 3.47 -21.31
N GLN A 28 -14.17 2.19 -21.61
CA GLN A 28 -15.23 1.17 -21.59
C GLN A 28 -15.46 0.59 -20.20
N VAL A 29 -14.46 0.64 -19.32
CA VAL A 29 -14.53 0.10 -17.95
C VAL A 29 -14.91 1.20 -16.95
N TYR A 30 -14.33 2.39 -17.08
CA TYR A 30 -14.45 3.49 -16.15
C TYR A 30 -15.03 4.74 -16.81
N LYS A 31 -15.82 5.48 -16.03
CA LYS A 31 -16.27 6.84 -16.35
C LYS A 31 -15.54 7.82 -15.43
N LEU A 32 -14.62 8.60 -15.99
CA LEU A 32 -13.99 9.72 -15.29
C LEU A 32 -15.06 10.80 -15.03
N SER A 33 -15.13 11.31 -13.80
CA SER A 33 -16.16 12.28 -13.39
C SER A 33 -15.57 13.63 -13.02
N LYS A 34 -14.77 13.72 -11.95
CA LYS A 34 -14.24 14.97 -11.40
C LYS A 34 -12.74 14.89 -11.24
N LYS A 35 -12.00 15.93 -11.65
CA LYS A 35 -10.58 16.10 -11.28
C LYS A 35 -10.49 16.32 -9.77
N ILE A 36 -9.78 15.43 -9.07
CA ILE A 36 -9.61 15.45 -7.61
C ILE A 36 -8.20 15.84 -7.17
N GLY A 37 -7.22 15.83 -8.08
CA GLY A 37 -5.86 16.26 -7.78
C GLY A 37 -4.98 16.39 -9.02
N GLY A 38 -3.72 16.74 -8.78
CA GLY A 38 -2.65 16.73 -9.78
C GLY A 38 -1.34 16.41 -9.07
N GLY A 39 -0.54 15.53 -9.66
CA GLY A 39 0.80 15.19 -9.20
C GLY A 39 1.85 15.52 -10.25
N SER A 40 3.10 15.20 -9.96
CA SER A 40 4.26 15.54 -10.81
C SER A 40 4.14 15.07 -12.26
N PHE A 41 3.46 13.94 -12.50
CA PHE A 41 3.36 13.31 -13.83
C PHE A 41 1.97 13.40 -14.47
N GLY A 42 0.96 13.98 -13.80
CA GLY A 42 -0.39 13.97 -14.38
C GLY A 42 -1.53 14.40 -13.46
N THR A 43 -2.75 14.17 -13.93
CA THR A 43 -3.98 14.58 -13.24
C THR A 43 -4.69 13.40 -12.62
N VAL A 44 -5.19 13.55 -11.39
CA VAL A 44 -5.92 12.49 -10.70
C VAL A 44 -7.42 12.78 -10.79
N TRP A 45 -8.18 11.77 -11.24
CA TRP A 45 -9.62 11.86 -11.46
C TRP A 45 -10.38 10.88 -10.57
N LEU A 46 -11.48 11.33 -9.97
CA LEU A 46 -12.51 10.43 -9.48
C LEU A 46 -13.11 9.71 -10.69
N ALA A 47 -13.21 8.40 -10.59
CA ALA A 47 -13.79 7.54 -11.60
C ALA A 47 -14.80 6.59 -10.97
N HIS A 48 -15.78 6.19 -11.78
CA HIS A 48 -16.77 5.18 -11.41
C HIS A 48 -16.67 4.04 -12.40
N ARG A 49 -16.86 2.79 -11.96
CA ARG A 49 -17.07 1.73 -12.94
C ARG A 49 -18.38 1.96 -13.71
N LYS A 50 -18.39 1.57 -14.99
CA LYS A 50 -19.57 1.69 -15.85
C LYS A 50 -20.63 0.62 -15.58
N ASP A 51 -20.22 -0.56 -15.14
CA ASP A 51 -21.14 -1.65 -14.75
C ASP A 51 -21.86 -1.37 -13.43
N ASN A 52 -21.21 -0.68 -12.48
CA ASN A 52 -21.82 -0.24 -11.24
C ASN A 52 -21.19 1.05 -10.73
N HIS A 53 -21.96 2.15 -10.82
CA HIS A 53 -21.50 3.49 -10.43
C HIS A 53 -21.23 3.68 -8.93
N LYS A 54 -21.62 2.72 -8.07
CA LYS A 54 -21.28 2.75 -6.64
C LYS A 54 -19.78 2.55 -6.42
N TYR A 55 -19.11 1.79 -7.28
CA TYR A 55 -17.68 1.51 -7.16
C TYR A 55 -16.86 2.69 -7.66
N LYS A 56 -16.12 3.31 -6.74
CA LYS A 56 -15.33 4.53 -6.96
C LYS A 56 -13.84 4.24 -6.90
N PHE A 57 -13.10 4.89 -7.78
CA PHE A 57 -11.65 4.75 -7.93
C PHE A 57 -11.01 6.12 -8.14
N ALA A 58 -9.73 6.24 -7.80
CA ALA A 58 -8.89 7.35 -8.21
C ALA A 58 -8.05 6.89 -9.42
N ILE A 59 -8.13 7.60 -10.53
CA ILE A 59 -7.38 7.28 -11.75
C ILE A 59 -6.40 8.41 -12.04
N LYS A 60 -5.10 8.13 -11.88
CA LYS A 60 -4.01 9.04 -12.27
C LYS A 60 -3.82 8.91 -13.78
N LYS A 61 -4.19 9.95 -14.52
CA LYS A 61 -4.06 10.07 -15.96
C LYS A 61 -2.81 10.88 -16.30
N ILE A 62 -1.89 10.25 -17.03
CA ILE A 62 -0.57 10.76 -17.39
C ILE A 62 -0.51 10.93 -18.90
N ASN A 63 -0.07 12.08 -19.39
CA ASN A 63 0.07 12.35 -20.82
C ASN A 63 1.48 11.93 -21.27
N LYS A 64 1.59 10.94 -22.16
CA LYS A 64 2.87 10.43 -22.66
C LYS A 64 3.72 11.50 -23.34
N LYS A 65 3.11 12.56 -23.89
CA LYS A 65 3.81 13.67 -24.54
C LYS A 65 4.42 14.66 -23.55
N GLU A 66 3.94 14.66 -22.31
CA GLU A 66 4.42 15.52 -21.22
C GLU A 66 5.49 14.83 -20.38
N VAL A 67 5.80 13.55 -20.67
CA VAL A 67 6.76 12.75 -19.93
C VAL A 67 8.03 12.63 -20.76
N GLU A 68 9.14 13.15 -20.24
CA GLU A 68 10.46 12.97 -20.86
C GLU A 68 10.91 11.51 -20.75
N ASN A 69 11.81 11.05 -21.64
CA ASN A 69 12.29 9.67 -21.62
C ASN A 69 12.90 9.26 -20.26
N THR A 70 13.54 10.19 -19.55
CA THR A 70 14.09 10.01 -18.20
C THR A 70 13.01 9.85 -17.13
N GLU A 71 11.81 10.40 -17.35
CA GLU A 71 10.68 10.31 -16.43
C GLU A 71 9.88 9.01 -16.63
N LEU A 72 10.01 8.35 -17.78
CA LEU A 72 9.39 7.04 -18.02
C LEU A 72 9.89 5.97 -17.04
N ASP A 73 11.18 5.98 -16.71
CA ASP A 73 11.74 5.02 -15.75
C ASP A 73 11.28 5.32 -14.31
N LEU A 74 11.01 6.58 -13.98
CA LEU A 74 10.40 6.95 -12.70
C LEU A 74 8.96 6.45 -12.62
N LEU A 75 8.18 6.60 -13.69
CA LEU A 75 6.81 6.12 -13.77
C LEU A 75 6.71 4.60 -13.67
N ARG A 76 7.60 3.87 -14.37
CA ARG A 76 7.68 2.40 -14.25
C ARG A 76 7.98 1.99 -12.83
N ARG A 77 8.96 2.66 -12.20
CA ARG A 77 9.32 2.40 -10.81
C ARG A 77 8.16 2.69 -9.85
N GLU A 78 7.38 3.75 -10.08
CA GLU A 78 6.17 4.05 -9.30
C GLU A 78 5.18 2.87 -9.37
N ILE A 79 4.91 2.36 -10.58
CA ILE A 79 4.00 1.22 -10.79
C ILE A 79 4.56 -0.05 -10.14
N ASP A 80 5.85 -0.33 -10.28
CA ASP A 80 6.48 -1.51 -9.69
C ASP A 80 6.42 -1.48 -8.15
N VAL A 81 6.70 -0.32 -7.55
CA VAL A 81 6.55 -0.12 -6.11
C VAL A 81 5.11 -0.33 -5.68
N LEU A 82 4.14 0.28 -6.38
CA LEU A 82 2.71 0.13 -6.09
C LEU A 82 2.22 -1.32 -6.21
N ARG A 83 2.82 -2.12 -7.09
CA ARG A 83 2.52 -3.57 -7.24
C ARG A 83 3.09 -4.40 -6.09
N GLU A 84 4.25 -4.01 -5.55
CA GLU A 84 4.98 -4.78 -4.53
C GLU A 84 4.53 -4.48 -3.09
N VAL A 85 4.08 -3.26 -2.82
CA VAL A 85 3.67 -2.86 -1.46
C VAL A 85 2.31 -3.46 -1.07
N ASP A 86 2.25 -4.05 0.12
CA ASP A 86 1.06 -4.66 0.70
C ASP A 86 0.94 -4.27 2.18
N HIS A 87 0.29 -3.13 2.43
CA HIS A 87 0.10 -2.59 3.77
C HIS A 87 -1.16 -1.72 3.86
N PRO A 88 -1.97 -1.80 4.94
CA PRO A 88 -3.25 -1.10 5.04
C PRO A 88 -3.14 0.44 5.04
N ASN A 89 -2.00 0.96 5.51
CA ASN A 89 -1.70 2.40 5.52
C ASN A 89 -0.97 2.90 4.26
N ILE A 90 -0.96 2.12 3.18
CA ILE A 90 -0.49 2.51 1.85
C ILE A 90 -1.68 2.41 0.87
N ILE A 91 -1.73 3.31 -0.11
CA ILE A 91 -2.78 3.32 -1.13
C ILE A 91 -2.85 1.99 -1.89
N LYS A 92 -4.05 1.44 -2.08
CA LYS A 92 -4.20 0.21 -2.87
C LYS A 92 -4.08 0.52 -4.36
N PHE A 93 -3.25 -0.28 -5.03
CA PHE A 93 -3.15 -0.36 -6.47
C PHE A 93 -4.04 -1.49 -7.02
N TYR A 94 -4.80 -1.18 -8.07
CA TYR A 94 -5.70 -2.12 -8.72
C TYR A 94 -5.22 -2.54 -10.11
N ASP A 95 -4.89 -1.58 -10.98
CA ASP A 95 -4.66 -1.85 -12.39
C ASP A 95 -3.94 -0.69 -13.11
N THR A 96 -3.43 -0.95 -14.30
CA THR A 96 -2.85 0.02 -15.24
C THR A 96 -3.46 -0.11 -16.62
N TYR A 97 -3.76 1.01 -17.26
CA TYR A 97 -4.17 1.07 -18.66
C TYR A 97 -3.25 1.97 -19.45
N GLU A 98 -3.07 1.68 -20.72
CA GLU A 98 -2.33 2.48 -21.67
C GLU A 98 -3.16 2.73 -22.93
N ASP A 99 -3.20 3.97 -23.42
CA ASP A 99 -3.69 4.27 -24.77
C ASP A 99 -2.57 4.92 -25.59
N SER A 100 -2.83 5.29 -26.85
CA SER A 100 -1.81 5.90 -27.72
C SER A 100 -1.18 7.18 -27.15
N ASN A 101 -1.88 7.90 -26.27
CA ASN A 101 -1.46 9.19 -25.73
C ASN A 101 -1.29 9.20 -24.20
N HIS A 102 -1.83 8.23 -23.46
CA HIS A 102 -1.91 8.29 -22.01
C HIS A 102 -1.57 6.96 -21.32
N ILE A 103 -1.11 7.09 -20.09
CA ILE A 103 -1.06 6.00 -19.10
C ILE A 103 -2.05 6.34 -17.98
N PHE A 104 -2.73 5.32 -17.47
CA PHE A 104 -3.69 5.42 -16.40
C PHE A 104 -3.34 4.44 -15.29
N ILE A 105 -3.23 4.93 -14.06
CA ILE A 105 -3.02 4.12 -12.87
C ILE A 105 -4.31 4.13 -12.05
N VAL A 106 -4.93 2.96 -11.85
CA VAL A 106 -6.17 2.79 -11.10
C VAL A 106 -5.86 2.45 -9.65
N MET A 107 -6.31 3.31 -8.74
CA MET A 107 -6.01 3.25 -7.31
C MET A 107 -7.28 3.43 -6.47
N GLU A 108 -7.14 3.16 -5.18
CA GLU A 108 -8.16 3.41 -4.16
C GLU A 108 -8.56 4.89 -4.10
N TYR A 109 -9.86 5.14 -3.97
CA TYR A 109 -10.38 6.49 -3.82
C TYR A 109 -10.50 6.84 -2.34
N CYS A 110 -9.55 7.64 -1.83
CA CYS A 110 -9.58 8.19 -0.48
C CYS A 110 -10.49 9.42 -0.42
N SER A 111 -11.67 9.27 0.18
CA SER A 111 -12.72 10.30 0.21
C SER A 111 -12.64 11.26 1.41
N GLY A 112 -11.79 10.96 2.40
CA GLY A 112 -11.66 11.72 3.64
C GLY A 112 -10.76 12.95 3.55
N GLY A 113 -10.16 13.21 2.40
CA GLY A 113 -9.30 14.38 2.15
C GLY A 113 -7.89 14.27 2.73
N GLU A 114 -7.12 15.34 2.59
CA GLU A 114 -5.71 15.42 2.98
C GLU A 114 -5.53 15.71 4.48
N LEU A 115 -4.48 15.14 5.07
CA LEU A 115 -4.04 15.50 6.42
C LEU A 115 -3.71 16.99 6.53
N PHE A 116 -3.13 17.59 5.49
CA PHE A 116 -2.86 19.04 5.43
C PHE A 116 -4.09 19.89 5.73
N THR A 117 -5.21 19.57 5.07
CA THR A 117 -6.48 20.29 5.25
C THR A 117 -6.99 20.15 6.69
N LYS A 118 -6.87 18.94 7.27
CA LYS A 118 -7.26 18.70 8.65
C LYS A 118 -6.44 19.53 9.63
N ILE A 119 -5.11 19.54 9.53
CA ILE A 119 -4.23 20.34 10.40
C ILE A 119 -4.58 21.82 10.25
N THR A 120 -4.66 22.33 9.01
CA THR A 120 -4.95 23.74 8.73
C THR A 120 -6.30 24.17 9.30
N SER A 121 -7.33 23.32 9.20
CA SER A 121 -8.67 23.63 9.74
C SER A 121 -8.73 23.66 11.27
N GLN A 122 -7.88 22.91 11.95
CA GLN A 122 -7.84 22.83 13.42
C GLN A 122 -6.74 23.70 14.04
N GLY A 123 -5.83 24.24 13.23
CA GLY A 123 -4.58 24.86 13.66
C GLY A 123 -3.52 23.81 13.99
N TYR A 124 -3.82 22.89 14.90
CA TYR A 124 -2.98 21.74 15.27
C TYR A 124 -3.86 20.59 15.77
N LEU A 125 -3.30 19.38 15.84
CA LEU A 125 -4.00 18.20 16.31
C LEU A 125 -3.79 17.98 17.81
N HIS A 126 -4.79 17.41 18.46
CA HIS A 126 -4.61 16.92 19.82
C HIS A 126 -3.61 15.76 19.84
N GLU A 127 -2.77 15.69 20.89
CA GLU A 127 -1.67 14.71 20.96
C GLU A 127 -2.14 13.26 20.77
N SER A 128 -3.29 12.90 21.35
CA SER A 128 -3.85 11.54 21.19
C SER A 128 -4.22 11.20 19.74
N GLU A 129 -4.66 12.18 18.96
CA GLU A 129 -4.97 12.00 17.53
C GLU A 129 -3.69 11.96 16.70
N ALA A 130 -2.75 12.88 16.96
CA ALA A 130 -1.43 12.89 16.32
C ALA A 130 -0.67 11.58 16.57
N ARG A 131 -0.79 10.99 17.76
CA ARG A 131 -0.20 9.68 18.10
C ARG A 131 -0.73 8.55 17.23
N VAL A 132 -2.04 8.50 17.00
CA VAL A 132 -2.63 7.46 16.14
C VAL A 132 -2.13 7.62 14.69
N TYR A 133 -2.10 8.85 14.17
CA TYR A 133 -1.63 9.10 12.80
C TYR A 133 -0.13 8.85 12.64
N MET A 134 0.70 9.33 13.56
CA MET A 134 2.14 9.05 13.53
C MET A 134 2.43 7.56 13.55
N ARG A 135 1.71 6.77 14.34
CA ARG A 135 1.87 5.31 14.35
C ARG A 135 1.57 4.71 12.97
N LYS A 136 0.46 5.10 12.33
CA LYS A 136 0.08 4.63 10.98
C LYS A 136 1.11 5.03 9.92
N MET A 137 1.63 6.26 9.98
CA MET A 137 2.70 6.73 9.07
C MET A 137 3.98 5.93 9.25
N LEU A 138 4.41 5.73 10.50
CA LEU A 138 5.60 4.95 10.83
C LEU A 138 5.48 3.49 10.38
N MET A 139 4.31 2.87 10.54
CA MET A 139 4.05 1.51 10.05
C MET A 139 4.16 1.42 8.52
N ALA A 140 3.56 2.37 7.80
CA ALA A 140 3.70 2.43 6.34
C ALA A 140 5.15 2.60 5.89
N VAL A 141 5.90 3.51 6.53
CA VAL A 141 7.32 3.76 6.19
C VAL A 141 8.21 2.58 6.59
N SER A 142 7.95 1.94 7.72
CA SER A 142 8.67 0.74 8.15
C SER A 142 8.50 -0.40 7.12
N HIS A 143 7.29 -0.58 6.59
CA HIS A 143 7.00 -1.52 5.50
C HIS A 143 7.79 -1.21 4.23
N LEU A 144 7.85 0.06 3.82
CA LEU A 144 8.67 0.45 2.68
C LEU A 144 10.16 0.13 2.93
N HIS A 145 10.68 0.50 4.10
CA HIS A 145 12.09 0.30 4.43
C HIS A 145 12.45 -1.19 4.54
N SER A 146 11.52 -2.05 4.99
CA SER A 146 11.71 -3.52 5.02
C SER A 146 11.82 -4.11 3.61
N LEU A 147 11.01 -3.60 2.67
CA LEU A 147 11.06 -3.92 1.23
C LEU A 147 12.18 -3.20 0.47
N LYS A 148 13.07 -2.54 1.19
CA LYS A 148 14.20 -1.83 0.61
C LYS A 148 13.80 -0.63 -0.25
N ILE A 149 12.66 0.01 0.04
CA ILE A 149 12.10 1.18 -0.67
C ILE A 149 12.21 2.43 0.22
N VAL A 150 12.62 3.56 -0.37
CA VAL A 150 12.62 4.89 0.26
C VAL A 150 11.62 5.78 -0.45
N HIS A 151 10.79 6.52 0.30
CA HIS A 151 9.72 7.34 -0.28
C HIS A 151 10.24 8.69 -0.83
N ARG A 152 11.08 9.39 -0.07
CA ARG A 152 11.76 10.66 -0.42
C ARG A 152 10.88 11.92 -0.53
N ASP A 153 9.56 11.79 -0.55
CA ASP A 153 8.63 12.95 -0.56
C ASP A 153 7.51 12.82 0.49
N LEU A 154 7.86 12.59 1.76
CA LEU A 154 6.86 12.52 2.83
C LEU A 154 6.47 13.95 3.28
N LYS A 155 5.18 14.28 3.10
CA LYS A 155 4.59 15.58 3.45
C LYS A 155 3.10 15.42 3.74
N THR A 156 2.47 16.44 4.31
CA THR A 156 1.07 16.40 4.77
C THR A 156 0.06 16.12 3.66
N GLU A 157 0.40 16.49 2.43
CA GLU A 157 -0.39 16.37 1.21
C GLU A 157 -0.39 14.92 0.69
N ASN A 158 0.66 14.16 1.01
CA ASN A 158 0.82 12.76 0.59
C ASN A 158 0.20 11.76 1.59
N PHE A 159 -0.57 12.24 2.57
CA PHE A 159 -1.35 11.38 3.47
C PHE A 159 -2.83 11.73 3.36
N LEU A 160 -3.61 10.77 2.87
CA LEU A 160 -5.05 10.91 2.69
C LEU A 160 -5.83 10.05 3.69
N PHE A 161 -7.02 10.53 4.07
CA PHE A 161 -7.97 9.73 4.82
C PHE A 161 -8.84 8.90 3.88
N ASP A 162 -8.96 7.60 4.15
CA ASP A 162 -9.77 6.66 3.37
C ASP A 162 -11.23 7.12 3.24
N SER A 163 -11.85 7.45 4.38
CA SER A 163 -13.22 7.97 4.43
C SER A 163 -13.40 8.99 5.56
N ASN A 164 -14.50 9.74 5.50
CA ASN A 164 -14.92 10.67 6.56
C ASN A 164 -15.44 9.96 7.82
N CYS A 165 -15.40 8.63 7.88
CA CYS A 165 -15.97 7.85 8.98
C CYS A 165 -15.01 7.68 10.17
N ALA A 166 -15.55 7.18 11.29
CA ALA A 166 -14.88 7.07 12.58
C ALA A 166 -13.60 6.18 12.57
N THR A 167 -13.42 5.33 11.56
CA THR A 167 -12.25 4.43 11.41
C THR A 167 -10.94 5.18 11.16
N LYS A 168 -10.98 6.39 10.59
CA LYS A 168 -9.83 7.30 10.39
C LYS A 168 -8.57 6.59 9.85
N GLU A 169 -8.72 5.73 8.85
CA GLU A 169 -7.57 5.14 8.17
C GLU A 169 -6.81 6.21 7.38
N LEU A 170 -5.49 6.27 7.62
CA LEU A 170 -4.58 7.18 6.95
C LEU A 170 -3.76 6.35 5.96
N LYS A 171 -3.71 6.82 4.71
CA LYS A 171 -3.06 6.13 3.60
C LYS A 171 -1.99 7.03 3.00
N LEU A 172 -0.76 6.51 2.94
CA LEU A 172 0.33 7.11 2.19
C LEU A 172 0.05 6.99 0.69
N VAL A 173 0.12 8.10 -0.01
CA VAL A 173 -0.09 8.21 -1.46
C VAL A 173 1.13 8.83 -2.14
N ASP A 174 1.17 8.69 -3.48
CA ASP A 174 2.17 9.26 -4.39
C ASP A 174 3.60 8.74 -4.23
N PHE A 175 3.94 7.73 -5.03
CA PHE A 175 5.25 7.09 -5.04
C PHE A 175 6.16 7.60 -6.17
N GLY A 176 5.82 8.72 -6.80
CA GLY A 176 6.51 9.24 -7.98
C GLY A 176 8.01 9.57 -7.76
N LEU A 177 8.41 9.79 -6.51
CA LEU A 177 9.80 10.01 -6.13
C LEU A 177 10.42 8.82 -5.37
N SER A 178 9.75 7.67 -5.27
CA SER A 178 10.28 6.51 -4.53
C SER A 178 11.47 5.84 -5.22
N ASN A 179 12.32 5.12 -4.47
CA ASN A 179 13.44 4.35 -5.02
C ASN A 179 13.83 3.14 -4.16
N LYS A 180 14.44 2.11 -4.77
CA LYS A 180 14.99 0.95 -4.05
C LYS A 180 16.43 1.17 -3.59
N PHE A 181 16.82 0.66 -2.41
CA PHE A 181 18.20 0.69 -1.90
C PHE A 181 19.18 0.00 -2.86
N GLY A 182 20.47 0.34 -2.75
CA GLY A 182 21.55 -0.33 -3.47
C GLY A 182 21.68 0.06 -4.94
N LYS A 183 20.76 0.88 -5.46
CA LYS A 183 20.97 1.66 -6.68
C LYS A 183 21.59 2.99 -6.29
N ASN A 184 22.51 3.53 -7.10
CA ASN A 184 23.06 4.87 -6.87
C ASN A 184 21.88 5.85 -6.70
N PHE A 185 21.77 6.48 -5.54
CA PHE A 185 20.76 7.49 -5.33
C PHE A 185 21.10 8.67 -6.23
N GLU A 186 20.22 8.95 -7.19
CA GLU A 186 20.29 10.20 -7.94
C GLU A 186 20.17 11.36 -6.96
N GLN A 187 20.96 12.40 -7.21
CA GLN A 187 20.84 13.65 -6.49
C GLN A 187 19.45 14.22 -6.78
N LEU A 188 18.60 14.30 -5.76
CA LEU A 188 17.28 14.91 -5.91
C LEU A 188 17.44 16.43 -5.84
N HIS A 189 16.97 17.12 -6.87
CA HIS A 189 16.75 18.56 -6.79
C HIS A 189 15.42 18.80 -6.07
N SER A 190 15.47 19.36 -4.86
CA SER A 190 14.25 19.68 -4.10
C SER A 190 13.46 20.78 -4.80
N GLN A 191 12.17 20.54 -5.07
CA GLN A 191 11.27 21.59 -5.56
C GLN A 191 11.01 22.65 -4.48
N VAL A 192 10.73 23.88 -4.91
CA VAL A 192 10.34 25.00 -4.03
C VAL A 192 9.00 24.66 -3.36
N GLY A 193 9.04 24.23 -2.09
CA GLY A 193 7.87 23.79 -1.32
C GLY A 193 8.14 22.54 -0.48
N THR A 194 8.82 21.54 -1.05
CA THR A 194 9.17 20.29 -0.34
C THR A 194 10.34 20.49 0.62
N ILE A 195 11.18 21.53 0.42
CA ILE A 195 12.42 21.77 1.19
C ILE A 195 12.23 21.73 2.72
N TYR A 196 11.06 22.12 3.23
CA TYR A 196 10.79 22.13 4.67
C TYR A 196 10.68 20.74 5.31
N TYR A 197 10.46 19.69 4.50
CA TYR A 197 10.40 18.29 4.92
C TYR A 197 11.69 17.52 4.61
N VAL A 198 12.62 18.13 3.86
CA VAL A 198 13.83 17.47 3.36
C VAL A 198 14.87 17.35 4.47
N ALA A 199 15.48 16.17 4.57
CA ALA A 199 16.55 15.90 5.52
C ALA A 199 17.87 16.59 5.12
N PRO A 200 18.72 17.03 6.07
CA PRO A 200 19.95 17.76 5.76
C PRO A 200 20.93 16.99 4.86
N GLU A 201 20.97 15.67 4.98
CA GLU A 201 21.84 14.80 4.20
C GLU A 201 21.39 14.64 2.73
N VAL A 202 20.09 14.79 2.44
CA VAL A 202 19.57 14.77 1.07
C VAL A 202 20.11 15.96 0.28
N LEU A 203 20.21 17.14 0.93
CA LEU A 203 20.79 18.34 0.33
C LEU A 203 22.27 18.19 0.00
N LYS A 204 22.98 17.28 0.70
CA LYS A 204 24.39 16.95 0.49
C LYS A 204 24.57 15.85 -0.57
N GLY A 205 23.49 15.22 -1.03
CA GLY A 205 23.51 14.15 -2.03
C GLY A 205 23.97 12.78 -1.50
N ASN A 206 24.17 12.62 -0.19
CA ASN A 206 24.55 11.36 0.44
C ASN A 206 23.53 11.02 1.53
N TYR A 207 22.53 10.21 1.19
CA TYR A 207 21.40 9.92 2.07
C TYR A 207 20.95 8.45 1.92
N ASP A 208 20.28 7.95 2.94
CA ASP A 208 19.67 6.61 3.01
C ASP A 208 18.16 6.73 3.31
N CYS A 209 17.52 5.67 3.80
CA CYS A 209 16.11 5.73 4.17
C CYS A 209 15.79 6.60 5.38
N LYS A 210 16.78 6.97 6.21
CA LYS A 210 16.55 7.80 7.38
C LYS A 210 16.10 9.20 6.99
N CYS A 211 16.23 9.60 5.72
CA CYS A 211 15.63 10.84 5.23
C CYS A 211 14.10 10.87 5.43
N ASP A 212 13.41 9.74 5.24
CA ASP A 212 11.98 9.62 5.47
C ASP A 212 11.64 9.83 6.96
N MET A 213 12.52 9.35 7.86
CA MET A 213 12.35 9.50 9.31
C MET A 213 12.44 10.97 9.75
N TRP A 214 13.31 11.76 9.11
CA TRP A 214 13.34 13.21 9.31
C TRP A 214 12.05 13.87 8.86
N SER A 215 11.56 13.53 7.66
CA SER A 215 10.30 14.04 7.14
C SER A 215 9.11 13.69 8.05
N LEU A 216 9.09 12.48 8.63
CA LEU A 216 8.13 12.10 9.68
C LEU A 216 8.28 12.92 10.96
N GLY A 217 9.51 13.26 11.37
CA GLY A 217 9.75 14.20 12.48
C GLY A 217 9.18 15.58 12.19
N VAL A 218 9.39 16.11 10.98
CA VAL A 218 8.78 17.38 10.54
C VAL A 218 7.26 17.28 10.58
N LEU A 219 6.66 16.20 10.08
CA LEU A 219 5.22 15.96 10.13
C LEU A 219 4.67 15.89 11.55
N MET A 220 5.38 15.22 12.46
CA MET A 220 5.01 15.15 13.88
C MET A 220 5.03 16.54 14.52
N TYR A 221 6.07 17.33 14.26
CA TYR A 221 6.15 18.71 14.74
C TYR A 221 4.98 19.55 14.22
N THR A 222 4.68 19.45 12.92
CA THR A 222 3.57 20.17 12.28
C THR A 222 2.22 19.75 12.83
N MET A 223 1.98 18.46 13.05
CA MET A 223 0.73 17.99 13.64
C MET A 223 0.54 18.48 15.08
N LEU A 224 1.59 18.52 15.90
CA LEU A 224 1.50 18.89 17.31
C LEU A 224 1.45 20.40 17.54
N SER A 225 1.99 21.21 16.63
CA SER A 225 2.12 22.65 16.82
C SER A 225 1.38 23.51 15.79
N GLY A 226 1.08 22.98 14.62
CA GLY A 226 0.55 23.73 13.48
C GLY A 226 1.61 24.52 12.69
N ASP A 227 2.87 24.47 13.12
CA ASP A 227 3.98 25.19 12.52
C ASP A 227 5.01 24.22 11.92
N LEU A 228 5.84 24.70 10.99
CA LEU A 228 7.01 23.97 10.51
C LEU A 228 8.23 24.22 11.42
N PRO A 229 9.04 23.19 11.76
CA PRO A 229 10.18 23.33 12.67
C PRO A 229 11.32 24.19 12.11
N PHE A 230 11.52 24.16 10.80
CA PHE A 230 12.64 24.83 10.11
C PHE A 230 12.19 25.97 9.18
N PHE A 231 11.09 26.64 9.52
CA PHE A 231 10.54 27.71 8.70
C PHE A 231 11.28 29.05 8.86
N ASP A 232 11.46 29.77 7.76
CA ASP A 232 11.89 31.15 7.71
C ASP A 232 11.53 31.76 6.34
N ASN A 233 11.46 33.09 6.25
CA ASN A 233 11.24 33.77 4.96
C ASN A 233 12.51 33.78 4.10
N ASP A 234 13.68 33.65 4.71
CA ASP A 234 14.97 33.55 4.02
C ASP A 234 15.41 32.08 3.92
N LEU A 235 15.48 31.56 2.68
CA LEU A 235 15.94 30.18 2.42
C LEU A 235 17.35 29.93 2.95
N GLY A 236 18.24 30.92 2.95
CA GLY A 236 19.58 30.80 3.55
C GLY A 236 19.53 30.55 5.06
N VAL A 237 18.54 31.12 5.75
CA VAL A 237 18.27 30.84 7.18
C VAL A 237 17.68 29.44 7.35
N VAL A 238 16.76 29.02 6.47
CA VAL A 238 16.22 27.65 6.45
C VAL A 238 17.36 26.62 6.32
N TYR A 239 18.28 26.82 5.37
CA TYR A 239 19.45 25.95 5.21
C TYR A 239 20.33 25.88 6.46
N LYS A 240 20.54 27.01 7.16
CA LYS A 240 21.29 27.03 8.42
C LYS A 240 20.55 26.28 9.53
N LYS A 241 19.23 26.44 9.65
CA LYS A 241 18.39 25.72 10.63
C LYS A 241 18.42 24.21 10.37
N LEU A 242 18.25 23.78 9.12
CA LEU A 242 18.32 22.37 8.71
C LEU A 242 19.69 21.76 9.04
N ASN A 243 20.79 22.41 8.62
CA ASN A 243 22.14 21.88 8.84
C ASN A 243 22.56 21.82 10.31
N SER A 244 22.02 22.71 11.16
CA SER A 244 22.29 22.72 12.59
C SER A 244 21.29 21.87 13.39
N GLY A 245 20.17 21.45 12.79
CA GLY A 245 19.07 20.81 13.51
C GLY A 245 18.39 21.72 14.52
N THR A 246 18.44 23.04 14.32
CA THR A 246 17.92 24.00 15.31
C THR A 246 16.42 24.23 15.11
N TYR A 247 15.62 23.77 16.06
CA TYR A 247 14.18 24.05 16.20
C TYR A 247 13.84 24.27 17.69
N SER A 248 12.62 24.70 18.02
CA SER A 248 12.29 25.10 19.40
C SER A 248 10.91 24.63 19.86
N PHE A 249 10.80 24.28 21.15
CA PHE A 249 9.54 24.00 21.83
C PHE A 249 9.04 25.20 22.67
N SER A 250 9.38 26.43 22.29
CA SER A 250 9.14 27.63 23.11
C SER A 250 7.72 28.20 22.98
N LYS A 251 6.97 27.84 21.94
CA LYS A 251 5.59 28.31 21.75
C LYS A 251 4.66 27.66 22.79
N LYS A 252 3.64 28.41 23.22
CA LYS A 252 2.66 28.01 24.24
C LYS A 252 2.00 26.64 23.97
N VAL A 253 1.75 26.28 22.71
CA VAL A 253 1.19 24.97 22.34
C VAL A 253 2.01 23.79 22.86
N TRP A 254 3.34 23.95 22.97
CA TRP A 254 4.23 22.92 23.47
C TRP A 254 4.16 22.75 24.99
N GLU A 255 3.58 23.68 25.74
CA GLU A 255 3.38 23.51 27.19
C GLU A 255 2.43 22.34 27.49
N SER A 256 1.45 22.08 26.60
CA SER A 256 0.51 20.96 26.72
C SER A 256 1.00 19.64 26.12
N VAL A 257 2.08 19.66 25.34
CA VAL A 257 2.63 18.45 24.68
C VAL A 257 3.52 17.70 25.66
N SER A 258 3.30 16.38 25.77
CA SER A 258 3.99 15.51 26.72
C SER A 258 5.51 15.43 26.49
N GLY A 259 6.23 15.10 27.55
CA GLY A 259 7.68 14.87 27.47
C GLY A 259 8.05 13.72 26.53
N THR A 260 7.26 12.64 26.51
CA THR A 260 7.49 11.48 25.64
C THR A 260 7.23 11.80 24.17
N ALA A 261 6.29 12.69 23.85
CA ALA A 261 6.11 13.18 22.49
C ALA A 261 7.33 13.98 22.01
N LYS A 262 7.83 14.89 22.85
CA LYS A 262 9.02 15.70 22.55
C LYS A 262 10.27 14.85 22.41
N ASP A 263 10.41 13.82 23.24
CA ASP A 263 11.53 12.89 23.19
C ASP A 263 11.57 12.11 21.87
N LEU A 264 10.44 11.51 21.45
CA LEU A 264 10.35 10.85 20.15
C LEU A 264 10.71 11.82 19.00
N LEU A 265 10.13 13.01 19.02
CA LEU A 265 10.38 14.03 18.01
C LEU A 265 11.86 14.43 17.94
N SER A 266 12.52 14.57 19.08
CA SER A 266 13.95 14.85 19.16
C SER A 266 14.82 13.71 18.62
N ASN A 267 14.39 12.47 18.74
CA ASN A 267 15.07 11.32 18.15
C ASN A 267 14.81 11.15 16.64
N LEU A 268 13.72 11.70 16.11
CA LEU A 268 13.42 11.76 14.67
C LEU A 268 14.15 12.93 13.96
N LEU A 269 14.34 14.06 14.64
CA LEU A 269 14.99 15.27 14.09
C LEU A 269 16.50 15.35 14.43
N VAL A 270 17.18 14.21 14.47
CA VAL A 270 18.64 14.14 14.63
C VAL A 270 19.32 14.38 13.28
N VAL A 271 20.25 15.34 13.22
CA VAL A 271 20.99 15.68 11.97
C VAL A 271 21.86 14.52 11.49
N ASP A 272 22.50 13.82 12.42
CA ASP A 272 23.30 12.62 12.14
C ASP A 272 22.38 11.44 11.84
N SER A 273 22.27 11.03 10.57
CA SER A 273 21.34 9.99 10.10
C SER A 273 21.58 8.62 10.74
N GLU A 274 22.83 8.33 11.12
CA GLU A 274 23.20 7.07 11.80
C GLU A 274 22.61 7.00 13.21
N LYS A 275 22.49 8.15 13.89
CA LYS A 275 21.90 8.26 15.23
C LYS A 275 20.40 8.50 15.22
N ARG A 276 19.84 8.92 14.08
CA ARG A 276 18.41 9.13 13.91
C ARG A 276 17.67 7.80 14.04
N TYR A 277 16.54 7.80 14.75
CA TYR A 277 15.72 6.60 14.91
C TYR A 277 15.32 6.00 13.55
N SER A 278 15.37 4.67 13.48
CA SER A 278 14.67 3.94 12.42
C SER A 278 13.15 3.97 12.65
N ALA A 279 12.37 3.59 11.64
CA ALA A 279 10.92 3.42 11.79
C ALA A 279 10.58 2.42 12.90
N MET A 280 11.36 1.35 12.99
CA MET A 280 11.24 0.32 14.02
C MET A 280 11.48 0.85 15.43
N ASP A 281 12.59 1.58 15.64
CA ASP A 281 12.91 2.18 16.94
C ASP A 281 11.83 3.17 17.38
N ALA A 282 11.35 3.98 16.43
CA ALA A 282 10.27 4.93 16.66
C ALA A 282 8.95 4.25 17.03
N LEU A 283 8.58 3.14 16.38
CA LEU A 283 7.36 2.37 16.72
C LEU A 283 7.39 1.77 18.12
N HIS A 284 8.58 1.43 18.62
CA HIS A 284 8.80 0.89 19.97
C HIS A 284 8.90 1.96 21.06
N HIS A 285 8.82 3.23 20.68
CA HIS A 285 8.95 4.33 21.62
C HIS A 285 7.80 4.39 22.64
N GLU A 286 8.12 4.82 23.87
CA GLU A 286 7.17 4.89 24.99
C GLU A 286 5.90 5.69 24.66
N TRP A 287 6.04 6.69 23.78
CA TRP A 287 4.92 7.51 23.34
C TRP A 287 3.76 6.71 22.71
N PHE A 288 4.02 5.52 22.17
CA PHE A 288 2.99 4.64 21.59
C PHE A 288 2.44 3.57 22.54
N VAL A 289 2.97 3.43 23.76
CA VAL A 289 2.57 2.37 24.72
C VAL A 289 1.07 2.40 25.00
N SER A 290 0.45 3.59 25.06
CA SER A 290 -1.00 3.71 25.29
C SER A 290 -1.87 3.10 24.18
N LEU A 291 -1.29 2.81 23.01
CA LEU A 291 -1.99 2.21 21.86
C LEU A 291 -1.84 0.68 21.80
N GLN A 292 -0.97 0.09 22.62
CA GLN A 292 -0.77 -1.36 22.63
C GLN A 292 -1.94 -2.04 23.34
N LYS A 293 -2.76 -2.79 22.58
CA LYS A 293 -3.82 -3.64 23.13
C LYS A 293 -3.18 -4.90 23.75
N ARG A 294 -3.56 -5.25 24.99
CA ARG A 294 -3.01 -6.39 25.74
C ARG A 294 -3.82 -7.69 25.65
N GLU A 295 -4.93 -7.69 24.91
CA GLU A 295 -5.77 -8.90 24.78
C GLU A 295 -5.22 -9.83 23.70
N SER A 296 -5.28 -11.14 23.94
CA SER A 296 -5.01 -12.15 22.91
C SER A 296 -6.08 -12.03 21.82
N LEU A 297 -5.68 -11.52 20.65
CA LEU A 297 -6.56 -11.34 19.50
C LEU A 297 -6.72 -12.64 18.68
N MET A 298 -5.86 -13.64 18.90
CA MET A 298 -5.94 -14.93 18.22
C MET A 298 -7.06 -15.77 18.84
N THR A 299 -8.03 -16.19 18.02
CA THR A 299 -9.18 -16.98 18.45
C THR A 299 -9.19 -18.37 17.80
N ALA A 300 -9.91 -19.31 18.42
CA ALA A 300 -10.14 -20.63 17.82
C ALA A 300 -10.82 -20.55 16.44
N SER A 301 -11.66 -19.53 16.19
CA SER A 301 -12.30 -19.34 14.89
C SER A 301 -11.32 -18.89 13.80
N ILE A 302 -10.37 -18.01 14.13
CA ILE A 302 -9.30 -17.59 13.20
C ILE A 302 -8.40 -18.78 12.89
N TYR A 303 -8.11 -19.59 13.90
CA TYR A 303 -7.36 -20.82 13.68
C TYR A 303 -8.10 -21.81 12.76
N GLU A 304 -9.38 -22.11 13.00
CA GLU A 304 -10.16 -22.97 12.10
C GLU A 304 -10.24 -22.39 10.68
N SER A 305 -10.28 -21.06 10.55
CA SER A 305 -10.16 -20.38 9.26
C SER A 305 -8.85 -20.70 8.56
N PHE A 306 -7.72 -20.66 9.26
CA PHE A 306 -6.42 -21.04 8.73
C PHE A 306 -6.34 -22.53 8.33
N LYS A 307 -6.93 -23.44 9.12
CA LYS A 307 -7.03 -24.87 8.74
C LYS A 307 -7.81 -25.06 7.46
N ASN A 308 -8.91 -24.34 7.30
CA ASN A 308 -9.74 -24.42 6.11
C ASN A 308 -9.05 -23.76 4.91
N PHE A 309 -8.33 -22.66 5.13
CA PHE A 309 -7.55 -21.99 4.08
C PHE A 309 -6.50 -22.90 3.46
N ARG A 310 -5.89 -23.80 4.23
CA ARG A 310 -5.01 -24.84 3.69
C ARG A 310 -5.70 -25.75 2.66
N ARG A 311 -6.97 -26.10 2.90
CA ARG A 311 -7.75 -27.00 2.02
C ARG A 311 -8.15 -26.33 0.71
N ASN A 312 -8.09 -25.00 0.66
CA ASN A 312 -8.39 -24.25 -0.55
C ASN A 312 -7.36 -24.57 -1.64
N SER A 313 -7.84 -24.64 -2.89
CA SER A 313 -7.00 -24.67 -4.07
C SER A 313 -6.14 -23.40 -4.16
N ILE A 314 -5.08 -23.46 -4.97
CA ILE A 314 -4.23 -22.29 -5.21
C ILE A 314 -5.07 -21.11 -5.74
N PHE A 315 -6.02 -21.37 -6.65
CA PHE A 315 -6.92 -20.34 -7.15
C PHE A 315 -7.78 -19.72 -6.07
N GLN A 316 -8.42 -20.53 -5.22
CA GLN A 316 -9.22 -20.00 -4.12
C GLN A 316 -8.38 -19.10 -3.20
N ARG A 317 -7.15 -19.51 -2.87
CA ARG A 317 -6.25 -18.69 -2.04
C ARG A 317 -5.86 -17.38 -2.70
N GLU A 318 -5.50 -17.40 -3.98
CA GLU A 318 -5.12 -16.18 -4.71
C GLU A 318 -6.32 -15.25 -4.95
N ALA A 319 -7.51 -15.80 -5.25
CA ALA A 319 -8.74 -15.03 -5.31
C ALA A 319 -9.06 -14.36 -3.98
N LEU A 320 -8.94 -15.08 -2.85
CA LEU A 320 -9.16 -14.52 -1.53
C LEU A 320 -8.17 -13.41 -1.17
N ARG A 321 -6.91 -13.57 -1.56
CA ARG A 321 -5.88 -12.53 -1.43
C ARG A 321 -6.26 -11.28 -2.22
N LEU A 322 -6.68 -11.42 -3.46
CA LEU A 322 -7.14 -10.28 -4.27
C LEU A 322 -8.38 -9.61 -3.68
N MET A 323 -9.30 -10.41 -3.12
CA MET A 323 -10.48 -9.89 -2.43
C MET A 323 -10.14 -8.93 -1.30
N VAL A 324 -9.02 -9.14 -0.56
CA VAL A 324 -8.62 -8.27 0.56
C VAL A 324 -8.58 -6.80 0.17
N LYS A 325 -8.12 -6.47 -1.04
CA LYS A 325 -8.04 -5.08 -1.52
C LYS A 325 -9.41 -4.42 -1.63
N HIS A 326 -10.44 -5.21 -1.94
CA HIS A 326 -11.81 -4.74 -2.16
C HIS A 326 -12.69 -4.79 -0.89
N ILE A 327 -12.17 -5.31 0.22
CA ILE A 327 -12.91 -5.35 1.49
C ILE A 327 -12.82 -3.97 2.19
N PRO A 328 -13.93 -3.40 2.66
CA PRO A 328 -13.92 -2.17 3.45
C PRO A 328 -13.07 -2.28 4.72
N GLU A 329 -12.27 -1.25 5.03
CA GLU A 329 -11.32 -1.27 6.16
C GLU A 329 -12.00 -1.50 7.51
N GLU A 330 -13.23 -0.99 7.69
CA GLU A 330 -14.06 -1.23 8.87
C GLU A 330 -14.32 -2.71 9.14
N ARG A 331 -14.33 -3.55 8.10
CA ARG A 331 -14.45 -5.00 8.21
C ARG A 331 -13.11 -5.68 8.50
N LEU A 332 -11.98 -5.01 8.32
CA LEU A 332 -10.65 -5.60 8.55
C LEU A 332 -10.05 -5.24 9.90
N GLU A 333 -10.57 -4.23 10.61
CA GLU A 333 -9.92 -3.63 11.78
C GLU A 333 -9.47 -4.64 12.86
N ARG A 334 -10.30 -5.61 13.24
CA ARG A 334 -9.90 -6.64 14.22
C ARG A 334 -8.79 -7.57 13.73
N LEU A 335 -8.82 -7.94 12.45
CA LEU A 335 -7.81 -8.82 11.85
C LEU A 335 -6.50 -8.08 11.62
N LYS A 336 -6.59 -6.79 11.27
CA LYS A 336 -5.46 -5.87 11.18
C LYS A 336 -4.79 -5.68 12.54
N ASP A 337 -5.56 -5.46 13.60
CA ASP A 337 -5.03 -5.39 14.97
C ASP A 337 -4.29 -6.69 15.34
N LEU A 338 -4.84 -7.85 14.98
CA LEU A 338 -4.19 -9.14 15.21
C LEU A 338 -2.89 -9.25 14.40
N PHE A 339 -2.90 -8.92 13.12
CA PHE A 339 -1.70 -8.96 12.28
C PHE A 339 -0.56 -8.15 12.89
N PHE A 340 -0.83 -6.90 13.29
CA PHE A 340 0.19 -6.04 13.89
C PHE A 340 0.56 -6.41 15.32
N SER A 341 -0.24 -7.21 16.02
CA SER A 341 0.17 -7.81 17.29
C SER A 341 1.17 -8.96 17.10
N LEU A 342 1.16 -9.60 15.93
CA LEU A 342 2.09 -10.66 15.55
C LEU A 342 3.36 -10.12 14.89
N ASP A 343 3.31 -8.94 14.27
CA ASP A 343 4.48 -8.26 13.71
C ASP A 343 5.34 -7.65 14.83
N THR A 344 6.03 -8.51 15.57
CA THR A 344 6.97 -8.12 16.63
C THR A 344 8.14 -7.29 16.10
N SER A 345 8.40 -7.39 14.80
CA SER A 345 9.46 -6.70 14.09
C SER A 345 9.08 -5.31 13.59
N GLY A 346 7.82 -4.90 13.76
CA GLY A 346 7.25 -3.64 13.26
C GLY A 346 7.48 -3.40 11.77
N SER A 347 7.73 -4.45 10.98
CA SER A 347 8.19 -4.37 9.60
C SER A 347 7.06 -4.29 8.58
N GLY A 348 5.80 -4.43 9.00
CA GLY A 348 4.66 -4.62 8.12
C GLY A 348 4.49 -6.07 7.63
N LEU A 349 5.37 -6.97 8.07
CA LEU A 349 5.38 -8.39 7.71
C LEU A 349 5.46 -9.23 9.00
N VAL A 350 4.74 -10.35 9.03
CA VAL A 350 4.80 -11.28 10.17
C VAL A 350 5.82 -12.36 9.85
N LYS A 351 6.83 -12.55 10.71
CA LYS A 351 7.75 -13.69 10.58
C LYS A 351 6.97 -14.99 10.77
N VAL A 352 7.29 -16.00 9.97
CA VAL A 352 6.72 -17.34 10.12
C VAL A 352 6.87 -17.84 11.57
N GLU A 353 8.02 -17.60 12.19
CA GLU A 353 8.31 -17.96 13.59
C GLU A 353 7.34 -17.32 14.59
N ASP A 354 6.99 -16.05 14.40
CA ASP A 354 6.07 -15.33 15.28
C ASP A 354 4.65 -15.89 15.19
N LEU A 355 4.19 -16.22 13.98
CA LEU A 355 2.90 -16.88 13.79
C LEU A 355 2.90 -18.31 14.38
N ILE A 356 3.98 -19.07 14.19
CA ILE A 356 4.14 -20.41 14.79
C ILE A 356 4.02 -20.33 16.31
N ASN A 357 4.72 -19.39 16.94
CA ASN A 357 4.69 -19.21 18.39
C ASN A 357 3.28 -18.88 18.88
N SER A 358 2.59 -17.94 18.22
CA SER A 358 1.20 -17.60 18.56
C SER A 358 0.23 -18.78 18.40
N LEU A 359 0.41 -19.61 17.36
CA LEU A 359 -0.41 -20.82 17.16
C LEU A 359 -0.12 -21.90 18.21
N LYS A 360 1.14 -22.04 18.65
CA LYS A 360 1.54 -22.98 19.71
C LYS A 360 0.94 -22.61 21.07
N GLU A 361 0.81 -21.33 21.39
CA GLU A 361 0.22 -20.85 22.65
C GLU A 361 -1.25 -21.27 22.84
N LEU A 362 -2.00 -21.50 21.75
CA LEU A 362 -3.36 -22.05 21.83
C LEU A 362 -3.42 -23.52 22.30
N GLY A 363 -2.26 -24.19 22.41
CA GLY A 363 -2.09 -25.50 23.07
C GLY A 363 -2.78 -26.70 22.39
N SER A 364 -3.43 -26.49 21.24
CA SER A 364 -4.35 -27.48 20.66
C SER A 364 -3.78 -28.24 19.45
N LEU A 365 -2.52 -27.97 19.06
CA LEU A 365 -2.01 -28.29 17.72
C LEU A 365 -0.76 -29.15 17.70
N SER A 366 -0.71 -30.05 16.72
CA SER A 366 0.54 -30.72 16.35
C SER A 366 1.44 -29.80 15.54
N GLU A 367 2.75 -29.99 15.68
CA GLU A 367 3.75 -29.21 14.92
C GLU A 367 3.59 -29.37 13.40
N ARG A 368 3.14 -30.54 12.95
CA ARG A 368 2.83 -30.82 11.54
C ARG A 368 1.69 -29.94 11.02
N GLU A 369 0.59 -29.81 11.76
CA GLU A 369 -0.55 -28.97 11.35
C GLU A 369 -0.14 -27.51 11.21
N ILE A 370 0.70 -27.01 12.12
CA ILE A 370 1.20 -25.64 12.08
C ILE A 370 2.04 -25.42 10.82
N ILE A 371 2.99 -26.31 10.53
CA ILE A 371 3.83 -26.21 9.31
C ILE A 371 2.97 -26.20 8.05
N GLU A 372 1.95 -27.06 7.99
CA GLU A 372 1.03 -27.14 6.85
C GLU A 372 0.20 -25.85 6.69
N VAL A 373 -0.26 -25.23 7.79
CA VAL A 373 -0.93 -23.92 7.76
C VAL A 373 0.01 -22.83 7.24
N ILE A 374 1.21 -22.75 7.80
CA ILE A 374 2.24 -21.77 7.40
C ILE A 374 2.55 -21.88 5.90
N SER A 375 2.76 -23.11 5.40
CA SER A 375 3.07 -23.34 3.99
C SER A 375 1.96 -22.88 3.03
N SER A 376 0.72 -22.79 3.52
CA SER A 376 -0.40 -22.29 2.72
C SER A 376 -0.49 -20.77 2.68
N MET A 377 0.14 -20.07 3.63
CA MET A 377 0.20 -18.60 3.71
C MET A 377 1.50 -18.05 3.14
N ASP A 378 2.65 -18.66 3.42
CA ASP A 378 3.92 -18.25 2.82
C ASP A 378 4.06 -18.84 1.40
N SER A 379 3.17 -18.40 0.52
CA SER A 379 3.09 -18.87 -0.87
C SER A 379 4.37 -18.64 -1.68
N ASN A 380 5.23 -17.71 -1.24
CA ASN A 380 6.52 -17.41 -1.86
C ASN A 380 7.73 -18.05 -1.16
N ASN A 381 7.50 -18.79 -0.08
CA ASN A 381 8.55 -19.40 0.75
C ASN A 381 9.64 -18.39 1.17
N THR A 382 9.20 -17.20 1.55
CA THR A 382 10.07 -16.07 1.95
C THR A 382 10.46 -16.13 3.43
N GLY A 383 9.79 -16.96 4.22
CA GLY A 383 9.84 -16.94 5.68
C GLY A 383 9.05 -15.77 6.30
N MET A 384 8.35 -14.99 5.48
CA MET A 384 7.56 -13.83 5.87
C MET A 384 6.12 -13.97 5.37
N ILE A 385 5.18 -13.48 6.16
CA ILE A 385 3.75 -13.49 5.85
C ILE A 385 3.32 -12.04 5.62
N TYR A 386 2.85 -11.78 4.39
CA TYR A 386 2.35 -10.48 4.00
C TYR A 386 0.98 -10.18 4.62
N TYR A 387 0.60 -8.91 4.65
CA TYR A 387 -0.68 -8.49 5.20
C TYR A 387 -1.86 -9.18 4.50
N SER A 388 -1.91 -9.14 3.16
CA SER A 388 -2.99 -9.75 2.39
C SER A 388 -2.99 -11.28 2.50
N ASP A 389 -1.83 -11.93 2.67
CA ASP A 389 -1.75 -13.37 2.99
C ASP A 389 -2.52 -13.69 4.26
N PHE A 390 -2.15 -13.01 5.34
CA PHE A 390 -2.73 -13.24 6.66
C PHE A 390 -4.23 -12.96 6.67
N ILE A 391 -4.65 -11.83 6.11
CA ILE A 391 -6.07 -11.46 6.05
C ILE A 391 -6.85 -12.46 5.21
N SER A 392 -6.34 -12.91 4.06
CA SER A 392 -7.02 -13.89 3.20
C SER A 392 -7.25 -15.23 3.91
N GLY A 393 -6.30 -15.65 4.75
CA GLY A 393 -6.45 -16.84 5.59
C GLY A 393 -7.42 -16.65 6.75
N ALA A 394 -7.50 -15.45 7.31
CA ALA A 394 -8.28 -15.17 8.52
C ALA A 394 -9.71 -14.70 8.23
N ILE A 395 -9.96 -14.09 7.07
CA ILE A 395 -11.24 -13.42 6.76
C ILE A 395 -12.43 -14.39 6.78
N MET A 396 -12.17 -15.64 6.42
CA MET A 396 -13.16 -16.71 6.40
C MET A 396 -13.69 -17.04 7.80
N ALA A 397 -12.98 -16.70 8.88
CA ALA A 397 -13.45 -16.83 10.26
C ALA A 397 -14.74 -16.04 10.54
N LYS A 398 -15.01 -15.00 9.76
CA LYS A 398 -16.21 -14.17 9.91
C LYS A 398 -17.49 -14.84 9.45
N LYS A 399 -17.40 -15.88 8.60
CA LYS A 399 -18.57 -16.57 8.02
C LYS A 399 -19.58 -15.62 7.35
N GLU A 400 -19.07 -14.54 6.78
CA GLU A 400 -19.87 -13.52 6.08
C GLU A 400 -19.42 -13.47 4.61
N THR A 401 -20.38 -13.46 3.69
CA THR A 401 -20.08 -13.20 2.28
C THR A 401 -19.78 -11.72 2.06
N MET A 402 -18.80 -11.46 1.20
CA MET A 402 -18.33 -10.11 0.84
C MET A 402 -18.68 -9.87 -0.64
N GLU A 403 -19.97 -9.80 -0.96
CA GLU A 403 -20.48 -9.75 -2.35
C GLU A 403 -19.79 -8.70 -3.22
N GLU A 404 -19.62 -7.47 -2.71
CA GLU A 404 -18.96 -6.40 -3.47
C GLU A 404 -17.48 -6.72 -3.74
N ALA A 405 -16.77 -7.26 -2.75
CA ALA A 405 -15.37 -7.63 -2.90
C ALA A 405 -15.20 -8.84 -3.84
N LEU A 406 -16.12 -9.81 -3.76
CA LEU A 406 -16.16 -10.98 -4.63
C LEU A 406 -16.39 -10.55 -6.09
N TRP A 407 -17.39 -9.71 -6.34
CA TRP A 407 -17.68 -9.18 -7.68
C TRP A 407 -16.50 -8.41 -8.28
N LEU A 408 -15.90 -7.49 -7.51
CA LEU A 408 -14.75 -6.71 -7.98
C LEU A 408 -13.53 -7.59 -8.26
N THR A 409 -13.33 -8.65 -7.47
CA THR A 409 -12.27 -9.64 -7.71
C THR A 409 -12.52 -10.44 -8.98
N PHE A 410 -13.76 -10.92 -9.18
CA PHE A 410 -14.14 -11.59 -10.42
C PHE A 410 -13.85 -10.69 -11.64
N LYS A 411 -14.23 -9.41 -11.55
CA LYS A 411 -13.96 -8.42 -12.62
C LYS A 411 -12.51 -8.01 -12.81
N GLN A 412 -11.65 -8.32 -11.84
CA GLN A 412 -10.20 -8.16 -11.98
C GLN A 412 -9.54 -9.40 -12.61
N LEU A 413 -10.16 -10.58 -12.45
CA LEU A 413 -9.74 -11.84 -13.07
C LEU A 413 -10.29 -12.05 -14.50
N ASP A 414 -11.42 -11.41 -14.82
CA ASP A 414 -12.10 -11.42 -16.13
C ASP A 414 -11.40 -10.48 -17.13
N VAL A 415 -10.12 -10.79 -17.42
CA VAL A 415 -9.19 -9.91 -18.16
C VAL A 415 -9.53 -9.64 -19.62
N ASP A 416 -10.54 -10.31 -20.16
CA ASP A 416 -11.04 -10.11 -21.52
C ASP A 416 -12.49 -9.61 -21.52
N ASN A 417 -13.04 -9.35 -20.33
CA ASN A 417 -14.41 -8.93 -20.06
C ASN A 417 -15.45 -9.77 -20.84
N LYS A 418 -15.22 -11.08 -20.91
CA LYS A 418 -16.19 -12.02 -21.48
C LYS A 418 -17.33 -12.33 -20.50
N GLY A 419 -17.20 -11.95 -19.24
CA GLY A 419 -18.16 -12.27 -18.18
C GLY A 419 -18.01 -13.70 -17.67
N VAL A 420 -16.95 -14.39 -18.06
CA VAL A 420 -16.57 -15.75 -17.64
C VAL A 420 -15.05 -15.82 -17.55
N LEU A 421 -14.52 -16.56 -16.58
CA LEU A 421 -13.08 -16.81 -16.49
C LEU A 421 -12.73 -18.03 -17.37
N THR A 422 -11.70 -17.86 -18.18
CA THR A 422 -11.10 -18.87 -19.04
C THR A 422 -9.70 -19.22 -18.55
N GLU A 423 -9.10 -20.29 -19.08
CA GLU A 423 -7.69 -20.62 -18.80
C GLU A 423 -6.76 -19.43 -19.08
N GLU A 424 -6.94 -18.82 -20.25
CA GLU A 424 -6.15 -17.70 -20.71
C GLU A 424 -6.33 -16.48 -19.79
N SER A 425 -7.58 -16.18 -19.39
CA SER A 425 -7.86 -15.04 -18.52
C SER A 425 -7.25 -15.22 -17.13
N LEU A 426 -7.36 -16.42 -16.56
CA LEU A 426 -6.78 -16.76 -15.26
C LEU A 426 -5.26 -16.69 -15.30
N ARG A 427 -4.63 -17.28 -16.32
CA ARG A 427 -3.18 -17.25 -16.50
C ARG A 427 -2.66 -15.81 -16.53
N ARG A 428 -3.26 -14.98 -17.39
CA ARG A 428 -2.88 -13.58 -17.54
C ARG A 428 -3.12 -12.78 -16.26
N ALA A 429 -4.24 -12.99 -15.57
CA ALA A 429 -4.51 -12.31 -14.30
C ALA A 429 -3.49 -12.67 -13.22
N LEU A 430 -3.14 -13.96 -13.10
CA LEU A 430 -2.17 -14.45 -12.12
C LEU A 430 -0.74 -13.97 -12.45
N GLU A 431 -0.35 -13.99 -13.73
CA GLU A 431 0.93 -13.43 -14.18
C GLU A 431 1.00 -11.91 -13.91
N TYR A 432 -0.08 -11.18 -14.17
CA TYR A 432 -0.15 -9.73 -13.95
C TYR A 432 0.06 -9.35 -12.48
N ILE A 433 -0.38 -10.19 -11.54
CA ILE A 433 -0.17 -9.99 -10.10
C ILE A 433 1.18 -10.58 -9.62
N GLY A 434 2.07 -10.95 -10.54
CA GLY A 434 3.41 -11.45 -10.24
C GLY A 434 3.46 -12.91 -9.78
N ARG A 435 2.42 -13.70 -10.08
CA ARG A 435 2.35 -15.13 -9.74
C ARG A 435 2.55 -15.96 -11.01
N HIS A 436 3.70 -16.63 -11.09
CA HIS A 436 3.88 -17.68 -12.09
C HIS A 436 3.15 -18.93 -11.65
N VAL A 437 2.15 -19.34 -12.43
CA VAL A 437 1.35 -20.52 -12.17
C VAL A 437 1.64 -21.52 -13.29
N THR A 438 1.93 -22.75 -12.90
CA THR A 438 2.22 -23.84 -13.85
C THR A 438 0.95 -24.24 -14.61
N ASP A 439 1.12 -24.80 -15.81
CA ASP A 439 -0.01 -25.31 -16.61
C ASP A 439 -0.84 -26.33 -15.83
N GLU A 440 -0.19 -27.17 -15.03
CA GLU A 440 -0.81 -28.18 -14.17
C GLU A 440 -1.70 -27.54 -13.09
N GLN A 441 -1.25 -26.44 -12.50
CA GLN A 441 -2.02 -25.69 -11.50
C GLN A 441 -3.23 -25.02 -12.15
N ILE A 442 -3.08 -24.38 -13.32
CA ILE A 442 -4.20 -23.75 -14.04
C ILE A 442 -5.22 -24.80 -14.48
N GLN A 443 -4.75 -25.92 -15.03
CA GLN A 443 -5.60 -27.03 -15.44
C GLN A 443 -6.38 -27.59 -14.24
N SER A 444 -5.73 -27.80 -13.09
CA SER A 444 -6.40 -28.22 -11.86
C SER A 444 -7.50 -27.26 -11.41
N ILE A 445 -7.28 -25.95 -11.57
CA ILE A 445 -8.26 -24.92 -11.21
C ILE A 445 -9.52 -25.06 -12.07
N ILE A 446 -9.35 -25.22 -13.38
CA ILE A 446 -10.45 -25.33 -14.35
C ILE A 446 -11.20 -26.66 -14.16
N GLU A 447 -10.46 -27.75 -13.95
CA GLU A 447 -11.04 -29.08 -13.72
C GLU A 447 -11.87 -29.16 -12.43
N THR A 448 -11.59 -28.30 -11.44
CA THR A 448 -12.39 -28.20 -10.21
C THR A 448 -13.82 -27.74 -10.50
N VAL A 449 -14.08 -27.11 -11.66
CA VAL A 449 -15.36 -26.46 -12.04
C VAL A 449 -16.06 -27.19 -13.19
N ASN A 450 -15.85 -28.50 -13.31
CA ASN A 450 -16.18 -29.32 -14.50
C ASN A 450 -17.68 -29.50 -14.85
N SER A 451 -18.54 -28.53 -14.57
CA SER A 451 -19.93 -28.46 -15.04
C SER A 451 -20.10 -27.70 -16.36
N SER A 452 -19.15 -26.84 -16.77
CA SER A 452 -19.38 -25.83 -17.83
C SER A 452 -18.30 -25.79 -18.94
N GLY A 453 -17.62 -26.89 -19.23
CA GLY A 453 -16.71 -26.98 -20.40
C GLY A 453 -15.47 -26.07 -20.33
N GLY A 454 -14.96 -25.81 -19.13
CA GLY A 454 -13.74 -25.02 -18.91
C GLY A 454 -13.95 -23.51 -18.72
N LEU A 455 -15.21 -23.07 -18.57
CA LEU A 455 -15.58 -21.68 -18.28
C LEU A 455 -16.09 -21.55 -16.84
N ILE A 456 -15.67 -20.50 -16.13
CA ILE A 456 -16.12 -20.21 -14.76
C ILE A 456 -17.01 -18.96 -14.80
N THR A 457 -18.31 -19.10 -14.57
CA THR A 457 -19.23 -17.96 -14.42
C THR A 457 -19.05 -17.25 -13.08
N TYR A 458 -19.68 -16.09 -12.87
CA TYR A 458 -19.66 -15.44 -11.55
C TYR A 458 -20.26 -16.32 -10.45
N GLU A 459 -21.32 -17.08 -10.75
CA GLU A 459 -21.92 -17.97 -9.75
C GLU A 459 -21.04 -19.19 -9.47
N ASP A 460 -20.39 -19.75 -10.50
CA ASP A 460 -19.36 -20.78 -10.27
C ASP A 460 -18.23 -20.23 -9.40
N PHE A 461 -17.75 -19.01 -9.68
CA PHE A 461 -16.72 -18.36 -8.89
C PHE A 461 -17.15 -18.16 -7.43
N LYS A 462 -18.40 -17.73 -7.20
CA LYS A 462 -18.97 -17.60 -5.86
C LYS A 462 -19.02 -18.93 -5.13
N GLU A 463 -19.48 -19.99 -5.77
CA GLU A 463 -19.50 -21.34 -5.21
C GLU A 463 -18.09 -21.91 -4.96
N ILE A 464 -17.13 -21.58 -5.81
CA ILE A 464 -15.73 -21.95 -5.57
C ILE A 464 -15.22 -21.25 -4.31
N ILE A 465 -15.46 -19.95 -4.14
CA ILE A 465 -14.93 -19.20 -2.99
C ILE A 465 -15.70 -19.51 -1.70
N TYR A 466 -17.02 -19.72 -1.77
CA TYR A 466 -17.90 -19.85 -0.60
C TYR A 466 -18.61 -21.21 -0.45
N GLY A 467 -18.70 -22.06 -1.47
CA GLY A 467 -19.43 -23.34 -1.43
C GLY A 467 -18.81 -24.39 -0.50
N THR A 468 -17.55 -24.21 -0.09
CA THR A 468 -16.95 -24.98 1.01
C THR A 468 -17.54 -24.65 2.39
N PHE A 469 -18.29 -23.55 2.54
CA PHE A 469 -18.95 -23.17 3.80
C PHE A 469 -20.30 -23.84 4.00
N GLU A 470 -21.09 -24.04 2.94
CA GLU A 470 -22.48 -24.50 3.06
C GLU A 470 -22.61 -26.03 3.12
N SER A 471 -21.63 -26.77 2.60
CA SER A 471 -21.65 -28.24 2.58
C SER A 471 -21.34 -28.92 3.92
N ARG A 472 -21.19 -28.16 5.01
CA ARG A 472 -20.87 -28.69 6.36
C ARG A 472 -21.57 -27.97 7.51
N ALA A 473 -22.75 -27.38 7.26
CA ALA A 473 -23.64 -26.93 8.34
C ALA A 473 -24.46 -28.10 8.91
#